data_AF-A0A2P6PK15-F1
#
_entry.id   AF-A0A2P6PK15-F1
#
_cell.length_a   1.000
_cell.length_b   1.000
_cell.length_c   1.000
_cell.angle_alpha   90.00
_cell.angle_beta   90.00
_cell.angle_gamma   90.00
#
_symmetry.space_group_name_H-M   'P 1'
#
loop_
_entity.id
_entity.type
_entity.pdbx_description
1 polymer ?
#
loop_
_entity_poly.entity_id
_entity_poly.type
_entity_poly.pdbx_seq_one_letter_code
_entity_poly.pdbx_strand_id
1 'polypeptide(L)'
;MTKFWPMKTIGPTIPSQCLEKRLEDDKDYGFNLFKPKSDACMKWLNEQPKGSIVYVSFGSPTEIEAEQMEELAFRSRSSKGKFL
;
A
#
# COMPACT_ATOMS: atom_id res chain seq x y z
N MET A 1 7.92 2.58 43.10
CA MET A 1 6.49 2.59 42.71
C MET A 1 6.40 2.96 41.24
N THR A 2 6.05 2.03 40.37
CA THR A 2 5.83 2.30 38.94
C THR A 2 4.41 2.86 38.76
N LYS A 3 4.31 4.10 38.25
CA LYS A 3 3.03 4.70 37.85
C LYS A 3 2.54 3.98 36.59
N PHE A 4 1.41 3.29 36.70
CA PHE A 4 0.75 2.71 35.54
C PHE A 4 -0.09 3.78 34.84
N TRP A 5 0.20 4.03 33.57
CA TRP A 5 -0.60 4.94 32.74
C TRP A 5 -1.72 4.15 32.07
N PRO A 6 -2.97 4.63 32.09
CA PRO A 6 -4.05 3.97 31.36
C PRO A 6 -3.77 4.10 29.85
N MET A 7 -3.49 2.96 29.22
CA MET A 7 -3.19 2.87 27.79
C MET A 7 -4.31 2.07 27.11
N LYS A 8 -4.81 2.56 25.97
CA LYS A 8 -5.85 1.90 25.18
C LYS A 8 -5.37 1.72 23.75
N THR A 9 -5.45 0.49 23.26
CA THR A 9 -5.22 0.17 21.85
C THR A 9 -6.51 0.43 21.07
N ILE A 10 -6.43 1.29 20.06
CA ILE A 10 -7.58 1.65 19.21
C ILE A 10 -7.43 1.18 17.75
N GLY A 11 -6.37 0.42 17.45
CA GLY A 11 -6.08 -0.04 16.11
C GLY A 11 -6.86 -1.30 15.72
N PRO A 12 -6.85 -1.67 14.42
CA PRO A 12 -6.12 -1.03 13.31
C PRO A 12 -6.83 0.20 12.73
N THR A 13 -6.08 1.18 12.22
CA THR A 13 -6.62 2.40 11.59
C THR A 13 -6.76 2.24 10.07
N ILE A 14 -7.43 1.16 9.65
CA ILE A 14 -7.73 0.86 8.25
C ILE A 14 -9.20 1.24 8.00
N PRO A 15 -9.57 1.81 6.84
CA PRO A 15 -10.95 2.14 6.53
C PRO A 15 -11.89 0.96 6.78
N SER A 16 -13.05 1.23 7.38
CA SER A 16 -13.97 0.20 7.85
C SER A 16 -14.44 -0.72 6.72
N GLN A 17 -14.52 -0.22 5.49
CA GLN A 17 -14.92 -1.00 4.31
C GLN A 17 -13.95 -2.15 3.99
N CYS A 18 -12.70 -2.08 4.47
CA CYS A 18 -11.73 -3.16 4.38
C CYS A 18 -11.88 -4.22 5.49
N LEU A 19 -12.66 -3.95 6.55
CA LEU A 19 -12.80 -4.79 7.75
C LEU A 19 -14.28 -5.10 8.04
N GLU A 20 -14.87 -4.43 9.03
CA GLU A 20 -16.21 -4.71 9.58
C GLU A 20 -17.35 -4.08 8.76
N LYS A 21 -17.03 -3.17 7.83
CA LYS A 21 -17.98 -2.45 6.96
C LYS A 21 -19.11 -1.74 7.72
N ARG A 22 -18.84 -1.29 8.94
CA ARG A 22 -19.82 -0.65 9.83
C ARG A 22 -20.11 0.80 9.48
N LEU A 23 -19.23 1.45 8.74
CA LEU A 23 -19.39 2.83 8.28
C LEU A 23 -19.41 2.81 6.75
N GLU A 24 -20.56 3.13 6.16
CA GLU A 24 -20.76 2.99 4.71
C GLU A 24 -19.85 3.92 3.89
N ASP A 25 -19.58 5.12 4.40
CA ASP A 25 -18.77 6.13 3.70
C ASP A 25 -17.26 5.99 3.92
N ASP A 26 -16.83 5.11 4.83
CA ASP A 26 -15.42 4.94 5.21
C ASP A 26 -14.69 3.95 4.28
N LYS A 27 -14.42 4.42 3.04
CA LYS A 27 -13.88 3.62 1.92
C LYS A 27 -12.39 3.84 1.68
N ASP A 28 -11.85 4.97 2.09
CA ASP A 28 -10.47 5.39 1.81
C ASP A 28 -9.86 6.13 3.01
N TYR A 29 -8.57 6.46 2.92
CA TYR A 29 -7.83 7.11 4.00
C TYR A 29 -8.19 8.60 4.22
N GLY A 30 -9.08 9.18 3.41
CA GLY A 30 -9.61 10.53 3.51
C GLY A 30 -8.64 11.64 3.09
N PHE A 31 -7.38 11.57 3.51
CA PHE A 31 -6.37 12.61 3.26
C PHE A 31 -5.13 12.02 2.58
N ASN A 32 -4.76 12.56 1.42
CA ASN A 32 -3.59 12.13 0.65
C ASN A 32 -2.70 13.33 0.33
N LEU A 33 -1.41 13.25 0.68
CA LEU A 33 -0.41 14.26 0.31
C LEU A 33 -0.10 14.23 -1.20
N PHE A 34 -0.22 13.07 -1.83
CA PHE A 34 0.03 12.84 -3.26
C PHE A 34 -1.27 12.53 -3.96
N LYS A 35 -1.48 13.07 -5.17
CA LYS A 35 -2.67 12.76 -5.98
C LYS A 35 -2.57 11.31 -6.50
N PRO A 36 -3.47 10.40 -6.12
CA PRO A 36 -3.42 9.02 -6.59
C PRO A 36 -3.84 8.93 -8.06
N LYS A 37 -3.20 8.02 -8.81
CA LYS A 37 -3.64 7.62 -10.16
C LYS A 37 -4.46 6.32 -10.09
N SER A 38 -5.43 6.27 -9.18
CA SER A 38 -6.21 5.06 -8.84
C SER A 38 -6.82 4.39 -10.07
N ASP A 39 -7.44 5.17 -10.96
CA ASP A 39 -8.24 4.61 -12.05
C ASP A 39 -7.38 3.85 -13.07
N ALA A 40 -6.23 4.42 -13.43
CA ALA A 40 -5.29 3.80 -14.36
C ALA A 40 -4.70 2.51 -13.76
N CYS A 41 -4.28 2.56 -12.49
CA CYS A 41 -3.71 1.39 -11.80
C CYS A 41 -4.75 0.28 -11.65
N MET A 42 -5.97 0.60 -11.22
CA MET A 42 -7.04 -0.39 -11.04
C MET A 42 -7.49 -1.00 -12.37
N LYS A 43 -7.59 -0.19 -13.45
CA LYS A 43 -7.90 -0.71 -14.78
C LYS A 43 -6.85 -1.73 -15.24
N TRP A 44 -5.57 -1.40 -15.12
CA TRP A 44 -4.48 -2.31 -15.51
C TRP A 44 -4.45 -3.58 -14.65
N LEU A 45 -4.69 -3.47 -13.34
CA LEU A 45 -4.77 -4.61 -12.41
C LEU A 45 -5.90 -5.58 -12.76
N ASN A 46 -7.08 -5.05 -13.11
CA ASN A 46 -8.24 -5.85 -13.42
C ASN A 46 -8.07 -6.69 -14.70
N GLU A 47 -7.13 -6.34 -15.58
CA GLU A 47 -6.78 -7.09 -16.79
C GLU A 47 -5.81 -8.26 -16.51
N GLN A 48 -5.29 -8.39 -15.29
CA GLN A 48 -4.31 -9.41 -14.92
C GLN A 48 -4.98 -10.64 -14.29
N PRO A 49 -4.41 -11.85 -14.47
CA PRO A 49 -4.85 -13.01 -13.71
C PRO A 49 -4.76 -12.79 -12.19
N LYS A 50 -5.70 -13.37 -11.44
CA LYS A 50 -5.70 -13.27 -9.98
C LYS A 50 -4.39 -13.86 -9.41
N GLY A 51 -3.74 -13.10 -8.53
CA GLY A 51 -2.50 -13.54 -7.87
C GLY A 51 -1.25 -13.57 -8.75
N SER A 52 -1.29 -13.02 -9.98
CA SER A 52 -0.11 -13.01 -10.87
C SER A 52 0.77 -11.78 -10.76
N ILE A 53 0.38 -10.78 -9.95
CA ILE A 53 1.06 -9.48 -9.85
C ILE A 53 1.75 -9.36 -8.50
N VAL A 54 2.96 -8.79 -8.52
CA VAL A 54 3.68 -8.39 -7.33
C VAL A 54 3.52 -6.89 -7.14
N TYR A 55 2.97 -6.46 -6.01
CA TYR A 55 2.90 -5.04 -5.62
C TYR A 55 4.19 -4.62 -4.91
N VAL A 56 4.80 -3.53 -5.35
CA VAL A 56 6.05 -2.99 -4.80
C VAL A 56 5.83 -1.54 -4.38
N SER A 57 6.02 -1.25 -3.09
CA SER A 57 5.91 0.12 -2.57
C SER A 57 6.91 0.34 -1.46
N PHE A 58 7.53 1.53 -1.47
CA PHE A 58 8.53 1.94 -0.49
C PHE A 58 7.98 2.95 0.53
N GLY A 59 6.70 3.33 0.40
CA GLY A 59 6.13 4.43 1.15
C GLY A 59 6.44 5.80 0.53
N SER A 60 5.89 6.85 1.12
CA SER A 60 5.95 8.22 0.58
C SER A 60 7.17 9.09 0.97
N PRO A 61 7.90 8.87 2.08
CA PRO A 61 9.02 9.73 2.46
C PRO A 61 10.41 9.13 2.19
N THR A 62 10.51 7.98 1.51
CA THR A 62 11.79 7.28 1.36
C THR A 62 12.48 7.61 0.03
N GLU A 63 13.66 8.23 0.11
CA GLU A 63 14.61 8.23 -1.00
C GLU A 63 15.38 6.91 -0.99
N ILE A 64 15.50 6.28 -2.16
CA ILE A 64 16.23 5.02 -2.35
C ILE A 64 17.48 5.34 -3.14
N GLU A 65 18.61 4.77 -2.73
CA GLU A 65 19.88 4.95 -3.42
C GLU A 65 19.82 4.39 -4.85
N ALA A 66 20.51 5.05 -5.78
CA ALA A 66 20.46 4.69 -7.20
C ALA A 66 20.89 3.24 -7.46
N GLU A 67 21.91 2.76 -6.75
CA GLU A 67 22.39 1.37 -6.84
C GLU A 67 21.31 0.36 -6.41
N GLN A 68 20.58 0.66 -5.34
CA GLN A 68 19.47 -0.19 -4.89
C GLN A 68 18.32 -0.21 -5.90
N MET A 69 18.01 0.95 -6.50
CA MET A 69 16.99 1.03 -7.55
C MET A 69 17.39 0.26 -8.82
N GLU A 70 18.68 0.25 -9.17
CA GLU A 70 19.21 -0.50 -10.31
C GLU A 70 19.02 -2.01 -10.11
N GLU A 71 19.37 -2.54 -8.92
CA GLU A 71 19.17 -3.95 -8.60
C GLU A 71 17.69 -4.36 -8.61
N LEU A 72 16.81 -3.49 -8.12
CA LEU A 72 15.35 -3.71 -8.18
C LEU A 72 14.84 -3.74 -9.63
N ALA A 73 15.28 -2.81 -10.46
CA ALA A 73 14.91 -2.73 -11.87
C ALA A 73 15.45 -3.94 -12.66
N PHE A 74 16.69 -4.34 -12.39
CA PHE A 74 17.31 -5.51 -13.00
C PHE A 74 16.55 -6.80 -12.64
N ARG A 75 16.20 -6.98 -11.37
CA ARG A 75 15.42 -8.13 -10.90
C ARG A 75 14.01 -8.16 -11.49
N SER A 76 13.35 -7.01 -11.56
CA SER A 76 12.03 -6.91 -12.20
C SER A 76 12.10 -7.35 -13.66
N ARG A 77 13.06 -6.80 -14.43
CA ARG A 77 13.24 -7.07 -15.87
C ARG A 77 13.63 -8.50 -16.19
N SER A 78 14.45 -9.13 -15.34
CA SER A 78 14.89 -10.52 -15.53
C SER A 78 13.82 -11.55 -15.14
N SER A 79 12.85 -11.17 -14.31
CA SER A 79 11.76 -12.04 -13.92
C SER A 79 10.64 -12.10 -14.98
N LYS A 80 9.90 -13.21 -15.02
CA LYS A 80 8.71 -13.36 -15.89
C LYS A 80 7.43 -12.77 -15.26
N GLY A 81 7.53 -12.18 -14.07
CA GLY A 81 6.41 -11.62 -13.33
C GLY A 81 6.05 -10.23 -13.81
N LYS A 82 4.82 -9.80 -13.52
CA LYS A 82 4.39 -8.41 -13.72
C LYS A 82 4.38 -7.71 -12.35
N PHE A 83 4.83 -6.47 -12.33
CA PHE A 83 4.97 -5.67 -11.11
C PHE A 83 4.10 -4.44 -11.20
N LEU A 84 3.52 -4.05 -10.06
CA LEU A 84 2.83 -2.79 -9.88
C LEU A 84 3.53 -1.97 -8.81
#